data_AF-A0AA45BLG2-F1
#
_entry.id   AF-A0AA45BLG2-F1
#
_cell.length_a   1.000
_cell.length_b   1.000
_cell.length_c   1.000
_cell.angle_alpha   90.00
_cell.angle_beta   90.00
_cell.angle_gamma   90.00
#
_symmetry.space_group_name_H-M   'P 1'
#
loop_
_entity.id
_entity.type
_entity.pdbx_description
1 polymer ?
#
loop_
_entity_poly.entity_id
_entity_poly.type
_entity_poly.pdbx_seq_one_letter_code
_entity_poly.pdbx_strand_id
1 'polypeptide(L)'
;MNWDDARFFLAVARCGTLRKAASQLHVDQATVGRRLSAFEDALGSKLFIRTPKSFALSPLGEEMLADVMKMENAVQAINRKAASGDESLCGNVRIATTDTLAEAFVMPALQDLRERYPAITVTLLTAVNIADISYHGADLAIRGARPDDDELIIKRLATIEMGLYATQHYLARRGMPVRGEQLRGHDLLMFPRELVPRHWNNFCGEALHEPNVVLQCNSQLLLRSATRSGLGIGLLSAFLADKDPELVRLFPENKDWVDIWLVLHPDLQRAARVRAVVQALETSFSAHYG
;
A
#
# COMPACT_ATOMS: atom_id res chain seq x y z
N MET A 1 -30.11 -9.77 13.82
CA MET A 1 -29.09 -9.21 12.89
C MET A 1 -28.41 -10.36 12.16
N ASN A 2 -28.45 -10.38 10.83
CA ASN A 2 -27.74 -11.40 10.04
C ASN A 2 -26.37 -10.83 9.63
N TRP A 3 -25.30 -11.46 10.09
CA TRP A 3 -23.92 -11.04 9.83
C TRP A 3 -23.57 -10.98 8.34
N ASP A 4 -24.24 -11.76 7.50
CA ASP A 4 -24.06 -11.69 6.05
C ASP A 4 -24.59 -10.37 5.46
N ASP A 5 -25.54 -9.67 6.11
CA ASP A 5 -25.97 -8.33 5.70
C ASP A 5 -24.88 -7.26 5.93
N ALA A 6 -24.04 -7.43 6.96
CA ALA A 6 -22.91 -6.54 7.23
C ALA A 6 -21.90 -6.55 6.08
N ARG A 7 -21.75 -7.69 5.39
CA ARG A 7 -20.92 -7.83 4.18
C ARG A 7 -21.41 -6.91 3.04
N PHE A 8 -22.72 -6.75 2.88
CA PHE A 8 -23.31 -5.87 1.87
C PHE A 8 -23.09 -4.40 2.22
N PHE A 9 -23.26 -4.03 3.50
CA PHE A 9 -22.90 -2.69 3.99
C PHE A 9 -21.43 -2.36 3.69
N LEU A 10 -20.50 -3.24 4.06
CA LEU A 10 -19.07 -3.03 3.83
C LEU A 10 -18.71 -2.89 2.35
N ALA A 11 -19.32 -3.70 1.47
CA ALA A 11 -19.11 -3.61 0.03
C ALA A 11 -19.60 -2.26 -0.54
N VAL A 12 -20.75 -1.76 -0.08
CA VAL A 12 -21.27 -0.45 -0.52
C VAL A 12 -20.40 0.69 0.01
N ALA A 13 -19.93 0.60 1.26
CA ALA A 13 -19.04 1.59 1.87
C ALA A 13 -17.72 1.71 1.08
N ARG A 14 -17.12 0.59 0.65
CA ARG A 14 -15.89 0.57 -0.16
C ARG A 14 -16.10 1.04 -1.60
N CYS A 15 -17.21 0.65 -2.22
CA CYS A 15 -17.46 0.89 -3.63
C CYS A 15 -18.14 2.24 -3.94
N GLY A 16 -18.80 2.86 -2.96
CA GLY A 16 -19.55 4.12 -3.08
C GLY A 16 -20.84 4.04 -3.91
N THR A 17 -21.14 2.90 -4.56
CA THR A 17 -22.35 2.67 -5.35
C THR A 17 -22.84 1.22 -5.24
N LEU A 18 -24.15 1.02 -5.27
CA LEU A 18 -24.76 -0.33 -5.27
C LEU A 18 -24.33 -1.17 -6.49
N ARG A 19 -24.16 -0.54 -7.65
CA ARG A 19 -23.75 -1.24 -8.88
C ARG A 19 -22.34 -1.84 -8.77
N LYS A 20 -21.37 -1.06 -8.26
CA LYS A 20 -20.00 -1.55 -8.06
C LYS A 20 -19.96 -2.62 -6.97
N ALA A 21 -20.69 -2.42 -5.87
CA ALA A 21 -20.81 -3.43 -4.81
C ALA A 21 -21.42 -4.75 -5.31
N ALA A 22 -22.45 -4.68 -6.15
CA ALA A 22 -23.08 -5.85 -6.76
C ALA A 22 -22.10 -6.63 -7.64
N SER A 23 -21.28 -5.92 -8.43
CA SER A 23 -20.21 -6.53 -9.23
C SER A 23 -19.14 -7.21 -8.36
N GLN A 24 -18.76 -6.60 -7.24
CA GLN A 24 -17.79 -7.18 -6.30
C GLN A 24 -18.35 -8.42 -5.59
N LEU A 25 -19.64 -8.43 -5.27
CA LEU A 25 -20.31 -9.50 -4.54
C LEU A 25 -20.90 -10.60 -5.45
N HIS A 26 -20.79 -10.45 -6.77
CA HIS A 26 -21.37 -11.35 -7.77
C HIS A 26 -22.88 -11.56 -7.61
N VAL A 27 -23.63 -10.48 -7.38
CA VAL A 27 -25.09 -10.48 -7.27
C VAL A 27 -25.70 -9.34 -8.09
N ASP A 28 -27.03 -9.28 -8.17
CA ASP A 28 -27.73 -8.15 -8.77
C ASP A 28 -27.83 -6.94 -7.81
N GLN A 29 -28.03 -5.75 -8.39
CA GLN A 29 -28.11 -4.49 -7.63
C GLN A 29 -29.31 -4.44 -6.66
N ALA A 30 -30.44 -5.06 -7.02
CA ALA A 30 -31.63 -5.07 -6.18
C ALA A 30 -31.40 -5.90 -4.91
N THR A 31 -30.65 -6.99 -5.01
CA THR A 31 -30.23 -7.84 -3.90
C THR A 31 -29.33 -7.07 -2.93
N VAL A 32 -28.35 -6.32 -3.42
CA VAL A 32 -27.53 -5.44 -2.56
C VAL A 32 -28.39 -4.43 -1.82
N GLY A 33 -29.31 -3.76 -2.53
CA GLY A 33 -30.23 -2.79 -1.92
C GLY A 33 -31.11 -3.41 -0.83
N ARG A 34 -31.65 -4.60 -1.09
CA ARG A 34 -32.53 -5.34 -0.15
C ARG A 34 -31.78 -5.74 1.11
N ARG A 35 -30.56 -6.29 0.98
CA ARG A 35 -29.71 -6.73 2.10
C ARG A 35 -29.25 -5.53 2.93
N LEU A 36 -28.87 -4.43 2.28
CA LEU A 36 -28.52 -3.19 2.97
C LEU A 36 -29.71 -2.61 3.75
N SER A 37 -30.90 -2.55 3.15
CA SER A 37 -32.10 -2.08 3.86
C SER A 37 -32.44 -2.97 5.04
N ALA A 38 -32.37 -4.30 4.88
CA ALA A 38 -32.58 -5.23 5.99
C ALA A 38 -31.58 -5.03 7.14
N PHE A 39 -30.33 -4.66 6.83
CA PHE A 39 -29.33 -4.33 7.84
C PHE A 39 -29.68 -3.05 8.61
N GLU A 40 -29.99 -1.97 7.87
CA GLU A 40 -30.40 -0.69 8.45
C GLU A 40 -31.66 -0.83 9.30
N ASP A 41 -32.64 -1.61 8.83
CA ASP A 41 -33.90 -1.87 9.53
C ASP A 41 -33.66 -2.66 10.83
N ALA A 42 -32.74 -3.64 10.81
CA ALA A 42 -32.37 -4.39 12.00
C ALA A 42 -31.61 -3.54 13.04
N LEU A 43 -30.93 -2.49 12.61
CA LEU A 43 -30.22 -1.53 13.47
C LEU A 43 -31.11 -0.35 13.89
N GLY A 44 -32.27 -0.17 13.25
CA GLY A 44 -33.15 0.97 13.47
C GLY A 44 -32.58 2.30 13.00
N SER A 45 -31.55 2.30 12.13
CA SER A 45 -30.86 3.51 11.71
C SER A 45 -30.29 3.40 10.29
N LYS A 46 -30.17 4.55 9.61
CA LYS A 46 -29.57 4.65 8.28
C LYS A 46 -28.06 4.74 8.38
N LEU A 47 -27.37 3.89 7.64
CA LEU A 47 -25.91 3.84 7.58
C LEU A 47 -25.35 4.63 6.41
N PHE A 48 -26.20 4.98 5.45
CA PHE A 48 -25.84 5.83 4.32
C PHE A 48 -26.77 7.04 4.18
N ILE A 49 -26.18 8.15 3.78
CA ILE A 49 -26.88 9.34 3.30
C ILE A 49 -26.96 9.24 1.77
N ARG A 50 -28.18 9.23 1.23
CA ARG A 50 -28.39 9.20 -0.22
C ARG A 50 -28.07 10.55 -0.81
N THR A 51 -27.05 10.61 -1.66
CA THR A 51 -26.84 11.75 -2.56
C THR A 51 -27.19 11.35 -4.01
N PRO A 52 -27.43 12.31 -4.91
CA PRO A 52 -27.76 12.01 -6.32
C PRO A 52 -26.68 11.22 -7.07
N LYS A 53 -25.43 11.16 -6.56
CA LYS A 53 -24.28 10.56 -7.25
C LYS A 53 -23.55 9.46 -6.44
N SER A 54 -23.73 9.39 -5.12
CA SER A 54 -23.01 8.43 -4.27
C SER A 54 -23.77 8.03 -3.00
N PHE A 55 -23.40 6.88 -2.46
CA PHE A 55 -23.69 6.48 -1.09
C PHE A 55 -22.56 7.02 -0.20
N ALA A 56 -22.84 8.09 0.55
CA ALA A 56 -21.95 8.58 1.59
C ALA A 56 -22.33 7.94 2.92
N LEU A 57 -21.37 7.61 3.78
CA LEU A 57 -21.67 7.07 5.11
C LEU A 57 -22.38 8.14 5.96
N SER A 58 -23.31 7.69 6.81
CA SER A 58 -23.81 8.51 7.90
C SER A 58 -22.79 8.51 9.06
N PRO A 59 -22.91 9.38 10.07
CA PRO A 59 -22.04 9.32 11.25
C PRO A 59 -22.02 7.93 11.91
N LEU A 60 -23.18 7.30 12.04
CA LEU A 60 -23.27 5.92 12.54
C LEU A 60 -22.63 4.92 11.56
N GLY A 61 -22.77 5.13 10.25
CA GLY A 61 -22.09 4.32 9.23
C GLY A 61 -20.57 4.40 9.32
N GLU A 62 -20.01 5.57 9.61
CA GLU A 62 -18.58 5.76 9.83
C GLU A 62 -18.11 5.04 11.10
N GLU A 63 -18.82 5.19 12.21
CA GLU A 63 -18.53 4.49 13.47
C GLU A 63 -18.59 2.96 13.31
N MET A 64 -19.65 2.46 12.66
CA MET A 64 -19.86 1.03 12.47
C MET A 64 -18.92 0.39 11.46
N LEU A 65 -18.30 1.18 10.58
CA LEU A 65 -17.38 0.67 9.56
C LEU A 65 -16.24 -0.11 10.21
N ALA A 66 -15.66 0.42 11.29
CA ALA A 66 -14.58 -0.22 12.02
C ALA A 66 -14.99 -1.58 12.60
N ASP A 67 -16.21 -1.71 13.14
CA ASP A 67 -16.69 -2.94 13.74
C ASP A 67 -17.06 -4.01 12.70
N VAL A 68 -17.66 -3.60 11.58
CA VAL A 68 -17.93 -4.53 10.47
C VAL A 68 -16.64 -5.00 9.81
N MET A 69 -15.60 -4.14 9.75
CA MET A 69 -14.26 -4.56 9.35
C MET A 69 -13.72 -5.64 10.30
N LYS A 70 -13.81 -5.47 11.62
CA LYS A 70 -13.42 -6.52 12.59
C LYS A 70 -14.16 -7.85 12.34
N MET A 71 -15.44 -7.82 11.97
CA MET A 71 -16.18 -9.04 11.62
C MET A 71 -15.62 -9.72 10.36
N GLU A 72 -15.34 -8.97 9.29
CA GLU A 72 -14.70 -9.50 8.09
C GLU A 72 -13.33 -10.13 8.42
N ASN A 73 -12.54 -9.47 9.27
CA ASN A 73 -11.28 -9.99 9.79
C ASN A 73 -11.43 -11.34 10.51
N ALA A 74 -12.45 -11.48 11.36
CA ALA A 74 -12.72 -12.73 12.08
C ALA A 74 -13.06 -13.89 11.12
N VAL A 75 -13.86 -13.63 10.09
CA VAL A 75 -14.18 -14.62 9.05
C VAL A 75 -12.92 -15.02 8.28
N GLN A 76 -12.07 -14.06 7.94
CA GLN A 76 -10.81 -14.37 7.28
C GLN A 76 -9.85 -15.14 8.17
N ALA A 77 -9.82 -14.85 9.48
CA ALA A 77 -9.02 -15.63 10.44
C ALA A 77 -9.45 -17.11 10.46
N ILE A 78 -10.76 -17.38 10.39
CA ILE A 78 -11.27 -18.76 10.28
C ILE A 78 -10.74 -19.44 9.00
N ASN A 79 -10.80 -18.75 7.85
CA ASN A 79 -10.26 -19.28 6.59
C ASN A 79 -8.74 -19.49 6.64
N ARG A 80 -7.99 -18.58 7.28
CA ARG A 80 -6.54 -18.72 7.49
C ARG A 80 -6.21 -19.94 8.34
N LYS A 81 -6.96 -20.18 9.42
CA LYS A 81 -6.80 -21.39 10.27
C LYS A 81 -7.10 -22.67 9.50
N ALA A 82 -8.11 -22.68 8.62
CA ALA A 82 -8.35 -23.82 7.75
C ALA A 82 -7.18 -24.07 6.78
N ALA A 83 -6.47 -23.00 6.36
CA ALA A 83 -5.27 -23.09 5.54
C ALA A 83 -3.97 -23.36 6.32
N SER A 84 -3.96 -23.24 7.66
CA SER A 84 -2.74 -23.25 8.49
C SER A 84 -2.05 -24.61 8.65
N GLY A 85 -2.51 -25.63 7.93
CA GLY A 85 -1.89 -26.95 7.82
C GLY A 85 -1.82 -27.45 6.38
N ASP A 86 -2.02 -26.55 5.41
CA ASP A 86 -1.99 -26.89 4.00
C ASP A 86 -0.53 -27.04 3.51
N GLU A 87 -0.13 -28.29 3.31
CA GLU A 87 1.18 -28.65 2.78
C GLU A 87 1.25 -28.56 1.24
N SER A 88 0.15 -28.21 0.58
CA SER A 88 0.15 -28.08 -0.87
C SER A 88 0.95 -26.87 -1.35
N LEU A 89 1.77 -27.09 -2.37
CA LEU A 89 2.50 -26.06 -3.12
C LEU A 89 1.66 -25.59 -4.33
N CYS A 90 0.38 -25.33 -4.10
CA CYS A 90 -0.54 -24.82 -5.11
C CYS A 90 -1.54 -23.84 -4.51
N GLY A 91 -2.25 -23.11 -5.37
CA GLY A 91 -3.28 -22.14 -4.97
C GLY A 91 -2.80 -20.70 -5.04
N ASN A 92 -3.65 -19.77 -4.60
CA ASN A 92 -3.39 -18.34 -4.70
C ASN A 92 -2.76 -17.78 -3.41
N VAL A 93 -1.77 -16.90 -3.55
CA VAL A 93 -1.19 -16.11 -2.46
C VAL A 93 -1.37 -14.63 -2.77
N ARG A 94 -2.01 -13.90 -1.87
CA ARG A 94 -2.33 -12.48 -2.03
C ARG A 94 -1.25 -11.62 -1.36
N ILE A 95 -0.53 -10.82 -2.12
CA ILE A 95 0.57 -9.97 -1.62
C ILE A 95 0.14 -8.51 -1.68
N ALA A 96 0.21 -7.78 -0.56
CA ALA A 96 0.00 -6.34 -0.53
C ALA A 96 1.34 -5.59 -0.45
N THR A 97 1.59 -4.63 -1.34
CA THR A 97 2.85 -3.86 -1.35
C THR A 97 2.68 -2.53 -2.08
N THR A 98 3.72 -1.69 -2.09
CA THR A 98 3.77 -0.51 -2.96
C THR A 98 4.12 -0.91 -4.39
N ASP A 99 3.69 -0.11 -5.36
CA ASP A 99 4.04 -0.28 -6.78
C ASP A 99 5.56 -0.37 -7.02
N THR A 100 6.31 0.41 -6.26
CA THR A 100 7.76 0.55 -6.39
C THR A 100 8.48 -0.69 -5.89
N LEU A 101 8.05 -1.25 -4.75
CA LEU A 101 8.60 -2.50 -4.23
C LEU A 101 8.11 -3.70 -5.05
N ALA A 102 6.88 -3.63 -5.59
CA ALA A 102 6.36 -4.63 -6.51
C ALA A 102 7.25 -4.78 -7.73
N GLU A 103 7.50 -3.67 -8.45
CA GLU A 103 8.33 -3.66 -9.66
C GLU A 103 9.75 -4.16 -9.38
N ALA A 104 10.39 -3.66 -8.33
CA ALA A 104 11.81 -3.92 -8.09
C ALA A 104 12.11 -5.28 -7.43
N PHE A 105 11.21 -5.81 -6.60
CA PHE A 105 11.51 -7.01 -5.79
C PHE A 105 10.47 -8.11 -5.88
N VAL A 106 9.17 -7.78 -5.96
CA VAL A 106 8.15 -8.82 -6.05
C VAL A 106 8.17 -9.47 -7.43
N MET A 107 8.20 -8.69 -8.51
CA MET A 107 8.20 -9.26 -9.86
C MET A 107 9.39 -10.20 -10.12
N PRO A 108 10.65 -9.86 -9.77
CA PRO A 108 11.75 -10.81 -9.87
C PRO A 108 11.57 -12.07 -9.02
N ALA A 109 11.06 -11.93 -7.78
CA ALA A 109 10.75 -13.08 -6.93
C ALA A 109 9.68 -14.00 -7.57
N LEU A 110 8.68 -13.43 -8.24
CA LEU A 110 7.63 -14.21 -8.91
C LEU A 110 8.15 -14.99 -10.12
N GLN A 111 9.18 -14.49 -10.80
CA GLN A 111 9.81 -15.22 -11.91
C GLN A 111 10.45 -16.53 -11.39
N ASP A 112 11.29 -16.43 -10.36
CA ASP A 112 11.96 -17.57 -9.72
C ASP A 112 10.96 -18.51 -9.01
N LEU A 113 9.90 -17.95 -8.42
CA LEU A 113 8.81 -18.74 -7.86
C LEU A 113 8.08 -19.55 -8.93
N ARG A 114 7.81 -18.96 -10.10
CA ARG A 114 7.04 -19.60 -11.17
C ARG A 114 7.77 -20.81 -11.75
N GLU A 115 9.09 -20.73 -11.86
CA GLU A 115 9.94 -21.82 -12.35
C GLU A 115 9.93 -23.01 -11.37
N ARG A 116 9.95 -22.74 -10.06
CA ARG A 116 9.98 -23.79 -9.03
C ARG A 116 8.60 -24.35 -8.66
N TYR A 117 7.57 -23.50 -8.66
CA TYR A 117 6.23 -23.83 -8.17
C TYR A 117 5.13 -23.31 -9.11
N PRO A 118 4.95 -23.90 -10.30
CA PRO A 118 4.02 -23.41 -11.33
C PRO A 118 2.53 -23.52 -10.95
N ALA A 119 2.18 -24.26 -9.90
CA ALA A 119 0.81 -24.36 -9.40
C ALA A 119 0.46 -23.26 -8.38
N ILE A 120 1.45 -22.48 -7.92
CA ILE A 120 1.22 -21.29 -7.12
C ILE A 120 0.87 -20.13 -8.05
N THR A 121 -0.22 -19.45 -7.73
CA THR A 121 -0.62 -18.19 -8.37
C THR A 121 -0.51 -17.07 -7.35
N VAL A 122 -0.28 -15.84 -7.81
CA VAL A 122 -0.15 -14.68 -6.94
C VAL A 122 -1.11 -13.59 -7.36
N THR A 123 -1.84 -13.05 -6.40
CA THR A 123 -2.62 -11.82 -6.57
C THR A 123 -1.85 -10.68 -5.93
N LEU A 124 -1.38 -9.73 -6.74
CA LEU A 124 -0.66 -8.57 -6.24
C LEU A 124 -1.62 -7.39 -6.04
N LEU A 125 -1.60 -6.82 -4.84
CA LEU A 125 -2.42 -5.68 -4.43
C LEU A 125 -1.51 -4.47 -4.20
N THR A 126 -1.46 -3.57 -5.16
CA THR A 126 -0.77 -2.28 -5.06
C THR A 126 -1.79 -1.19 -4.75
N ALA A 127 -2.10 -0.98 -3.46
CA ALA A 127 -3.07 0.02 -3.03
C ALA A 127 -2.50 0.95 -1.95
N VAL A 128 -2.96 2.21 -2.02
CA VAL A 128 -2.33 3.45 -1.53
C VAL A 128 -2.43 3.71 -0.03
N ASN A 129 -3.36 3.09 0.69
CA ASN A 129 -3.54 3.40 2.10
C ASN A 129 -2.58 2.57 2.96
N ILE A 130 -1.37 3.09 3.10
CA ILE A 130 -0.37 2.65 4.10
C ILE A 130 -0.99 2.67 5.52
N ALA A 131 -1.97 3.55 5.75
CA ALA A 131 -2.55 3.79 7.07
C ALA A 131 -3.82 3.01 7.42
N ASP A 132 -4.64 2.51 6.48
CA ASP A 132 -6.03 2.19 6.89
C ASP A 132 -6.80 1.11 6.13
N ILE A 133 -6.09 0.18 5.51
CA ILE A 133 -6.72 -1.09 5.14
C ILE A 133 -5.86 -2.17 5.74
N SER A 134 -6.07 -2.30 7.04
CA SER A 134 -5.90 -3.52 7.80
C SER A 134 -6.04 -4.73 6.88
N TYR A 135 -5.17 -5.70 7.14
CA TYR A 135 -4.90 -7.02 6.57
C TYR A 135 -6.02 -7.83 5.86
N HIS A 136 -7.24 -7.32 5.71
CA HIS A 136 -8.52 -7.89 5.29
C HIS A 136 -8.56 -8.48 3.85
N GLY A 137 -7.46 -8.98 3.31
CA GLY A 137 -7.46 -9.69 2.05
C GLY A 137 -6.08 -9.97 1.48
N ALA A 138 -5.01 -9.76 2.24
CA ALA A 138 -3.67 -10.16 1.85
C ALA A 138 -3.18 -11.29 2.75
N ASP A 139 -2.50 -12.27 2.17
CA ASP A 139 -1.85 -13.35 2.89
C ASP A 139 -0.51 -12.92 3.48
N LEU A 140 0.13 -11.91 2.88
CA LEU A 140 1.31 -11.22 3.39
C LEU A 140 1.40 -9.80 2.82
N ALA A 141 2.18 -8.95 3.48
CA ALA A 141 2.47 -7.60 3.00
C ALA A 141 3.95 -7.24 3.05
N ILE A 142 4.37 -6.35 2.16
CA ILE A 142 5.72 -5.77 2.11
C ILE A 142 5.59 -4.25 2.19
N ARG A 143 6.19 -3.64 3.22
CA ARG A 143 5.91 -2.23 3.58
C ARG A 143 7.17 -1.50 4.04
N GLY A 144 7.24 -0.19 3.81
CA GLY A 144 8.34 0.68 4.29
C GLY A 144 8.14 1.24 5.71
N ALA A 145 7.05 0.87 6.37
CA ALA A 145 6.76 1.23 7.76
C ALA A 145 6.48 -0.04 8.56
N ARG A 146 7.07 -0.13 9.76
CA ARG A 146 6.83 -1.24 10.68
C ARG A 146 5.41 -1.10 11.25
N PRO A 147 4.56 -2.14 11.19
CA PRO A 147 3.26 -2.09 11.85
C PRO A 147 3.41 -2.20 13.37
N ASP A 148 2.54 -1.51 14.10
CA ASP A 148 2.39 -1.59 15.56
C ASP A 148 1.31 -2.64 15.91
N ASP A 149 1.52 -3.88 15.49
CA ASP A 149 0.62 -5.00 15.75
C ASP A 149 1.43 -6.23 16.19
N ASP A 150 1.35 -6.53 17.48
CA ASP A 150 2.09 -7.62 18.13
C ASP A 150 1.57 -9.01 17.76
N GLU A 151 0.37 -9.11 17.15
CA GLU A 151 -0.17 -10.38 16.68
C GLU A 151 0.41 -10.79 15.32
N LEU A 152 1.08 -9.87 14.61
CA LEU A 152 1.68 -10.13 13.32
C LEU A 152 3.12 -10.64 13.45
N ILE A 153 3.50 -11.53 12.54
CA ILE A 153 4.91 -11.85 12.34
C ILE A 153 5.50 -10.77 11.45
N ILE A 154 6.49 -10.07 11.99
CA ILE A 154 7.17 -8.95 11.36
C ILE A 154 8.64 -9.34 11.14
N LYS A 155 9.10 -9.32 9.89
CA LYS A 155 10.48 -9.61 9.52
C LYS A 155 11.04 -8.48 8.65
N ARG A 156 12.20 -7.94 9.01
CA ARG A 156 12.90 -6.97 8.14
C ARG A 156 13.52 -7.73 6.95
N LEU A 157 13.22 -7.28 5.73
CA LEU A 157 13.77 -7.83 4.49
C LEU A 157 15.04 -7.11 4.05
N ALA A 158 15.04 -5.78 4.12
CA ALA A 158 16.15 -4.93 3.70
C ALA A 158 16.06 -3.54 4.34
N THR A 159 17.11 -2.75 4.17
CA THR A 159 17.10 -1.30 4.41
C THR A 159 17.48 -0.64 3.10
N ILE A 160 16.59 0.20 2.56
CA ILE A 160 16.79 0.88 1.28
C ILE A 160 17.22 2.33 1.52
N GLU A 161 18.08 2.83 0.64
CA GLU A 161 18.51 4.23 0.62
C GLU A 161 17.54 5.07 -0.20
N MET A 162 17.17 6.23 0.33
CA MET A 162 16.43 7.28 -0.37
C MET A 162 17.34 8.48 -0.60
N GLY A 163 17.12 9.20 -1.70
CA GLY A 163 17.86 10.41 -2.05
C GLY A 163 16.99 11.45 -2.73
N LEU A 164 17.47 12.69 -2.78
CA LEU A 164 16.85 13.77 -3.55
C LEU A 164 17.37 13.74 -4.98
N TYR A 165 16.46 13.90 -5.94
CA TYR A 165 16.80 13.89 -7.35
C TYR A 165 16.07 15.01 -8.08
N ALA A 166 16.74 15.55 -9.10
CA ALA A 166 16.17 16.49 -10.07
C ALA A 166 16.82 16.27 -11.43
N THR A 167 16.29 16.87 -12.49
CA THR A 167 16.96 16.84 -13.80
C THR A 167 17.92 18.00 -13.96
N GLN A 168 18.93 17.83 -14.81
CA GLN A 168 19.82 18.93 -15.21
C GLN A 168 19.04 20.14 -15.77
N HIS A 169 17.95 19.88 -16.52
CA HIS A 169 17.08 20.92 -17.07
C HIS A 169 16.39 21.75 -15.98
N TYR A 170 15.84 21.09 -14.95
CA TYR A 170 15.24 21.78 -13.82
C TYR A 170 16.27 22.64 -13.08
N LEU A 171 17.45 22.07 -12.80
CA LEU A 171 18.55 22.77 -12.12
C LEU A 171 19.08 23.96 -12.91
N ALA A 172 19.12 23.88 -14.25
CA ALA A 172 19.50 25.02 -15.10
C ALA A 172 18.52 26.20 -15.00
N ARG A 173 17.23 25.93 -14.73
CA ARG A 173 16.19 26.95 -14.60
C ARG A 173 16.05 27.51 -13.17
N ARG A 174 16.17 26.65 -12.16
CA ARG A 174 15.93 27.00 -10.75
C ARG A 174 17.21 27.16 -9.92
N GLY A 175 18.37 26.84 -10.48
CA GLY A 175 19.64 26.78 -9.74
C GLY A 175 19.87 25.43 -9.06
N MET A 176 21.09 25.23 -8.55
CA MET A 176 21.41 24.11 -7.66
C MET A 176 20.98 24.49 -6.24
N PRO A 177 20.20 23.64 -5.54
CA PRO A 177 19.86 23.92 -4.14
C PRO A 177 21.11 23.88 -3.27
N VAL A 178 21.12 24.73 -2.24
CA VAL A 178 22.19 24.76 -1.22
C VAL A 178 21.75 23.94 -0.02
N ARG A 179 22.63 23.05 0.44
CA ARG A 179 22.38 22.17 1.60
C ARG A 179 22.16 23.02 2.86
N GLY A 180 21.15 22.66 3.66
CA GLY A 180 20.77 23.37 4.88
C GLY A 180 19.90 24.60 4.64
N GLU A 181 19.66 25.00 3.38
CA GLU A 181 18.76 26.11 3.04
C GLU A 181 17.30 25.67 2.83
N GLN A 182 16.95 24.47 3.29
CA GLN A 182 15.55 24.01 3.37
C GLN A 182 14.88 23.90 2.00
N LEU A 183 15.66 23.77 0.93
CA LEU A 183 15.20 23.77 -0.46
C LEU A 183 14.36 25.01 -0.84
N ARG A 184 14.63 26.16 -0.21
CA ARG A 184 13.92 27.42 -0.51
C ARG A 184 14.03 27.78 -1.98
N GLY A 185 12.91 28.19 -2.58
CA GLY A 185 12.84 28.57 -3.99
C GLY A 185 12.72 27.40 -4.98
N HIS A 186 12.68 26.15 -4.51
CA HIS A 186 12.49 24.98 -5.35
C HIS A 186 11.08 24.39 -5.28
N ASP A 187 10.63 23.82 -6.40
CA ASP A 187 9.41 23.05 -6.55
C ASP A 187 9.64 21.63 -6.01
N LEU A 188 8.84 21.18 -5.04
CA LEU A 188 8.97 19.86 -4.40
C LEU A 188 7.86 18.89 -4.82
N LEU A 189 8.24 17.62 -5.00
CA LEU A 189 7.38 16.50 -5.35
C LEU A 189 7.39 15.51 -4.19
N MET A 190 6.26 15.38 -3.49
CA MET A 190 6.23 14.70 -2.19
C MET A 190 5.11 13.66 -2.11
N PHE A 191 5.25 12.73 -1.15
CA PHE A 191 4.09 11.97 -0.68
C PHE A 191 3.15 12.90 0.11
N PRO A 192 1.82 12.67 0.09
CA PRO A 192 0.88 13.32 1.00
C PRO A 192 1.32 13.21 2.46
N ARG A 193 1.08 14.27 3.24
CA ARG A 193 1.55 14.36 4.64
C ARG A 193 0.97 13.26 5.50
N GLU A 194 -0.26 12.87 5.22
CA GLU A 194 -1.03 11.86 5.95
C GLU A 194 -0.44 10.46 5.74
N LEU A 195 0.24 10.23 4.61
CA LEU A 195 0.84 8.94 4.28
C LEU A 195 2.28 8.82 4.79
N VAL A 196 3.07 9.90 4.70
CA VAL A 196 4.47 9.88 5.14
C VAL A 196 4.83 11.17 5.89
N PRO A 197 4.35 11.37 7.13
CA PRO A 197 4.55 12.60 7.90
C PRO A 197 6.02 12.97 8.10
N ARG A 198 6.89 11.96 8.27
CA ARG A 198 8.33 12.17 8.49
C ARG A 198 9.01 12.97 7.37
N HIS A 199 8.59 12.77 6.11
CA HIS A 199 9.17 13.46 4.96
C HIS A 199 8.83 14.96 4.93
N TRP A 200 7.77 15.37 5.64
CA TRP A 200 7.38 16.77 5.77
C TRP A 200 8.14 17.52 6.85
N ASN A 201 8.75 16.79 7.80
CA ASN A 201 9.62 17.37 8.82
C ASN A 201 11.09 17.33 8.39
N ASN A 202 11.49 16.26 7.68
CA ASN A 202 12.84 16.06 7.19
C ASN A 202 12.78 15.39 5.80
N PHE A 203 13.22 16.10 4.77
CA PHE A 203 13.22 15.66 3.39
C PHE A 203 14.64 15.29 2.95
N CYS A 204 15.12 14.13 3.41
CA CYS A 204 16.48 13.64 3.20
C CYS A 204 17.55 14.62 3.71
N GLY A 205 17.56 14.86 5.02
CA GLY A 205 18.50 15.73 5.71
C GLY A 205 18.13 17.21 5.69
N GLU A 206 17.15 17.63 4.89
CA GLU A 206 16.68 19.02 4.82
C GLU A 206 15.42 19.22 5.67
N ALA A 207 15.51 20.11 6.67
CA ALA A 207 14.34 20.50 7.46
C ALA A 207 13.46 21.44 6.64
N LEU A 208 12.20 21.07 6.40
CA LEU A 208 11.30 21.88 5.58
C LEU A 208 10.57 22.93 6.43
N HIS A 209 10.51 24.17 5.93
CA HIS A 209 9.67 25.24 6.46
C HIS A 209 8.91 25.88 5.30
N GLU A 210 7.58 25.77 5.34
CA GLU A 210 6.68 26.24 4.27
C GLU A 210 7.14 25.81 2.85
N PRO A 211 7.34 24.50 2.61
CA PRO A 211 7.86 24.02 1.33
C PRO A 211 6.89 24.34 0.18
N ASN A 212 7.44 24.72 -0.98
CA ASN A 212 6.67 24.90 -2.21
C ASN A 212 6.41 23.54 -2.87
N VAL A 213 5.37 22.84 -2.40
CA VAL A 213 4.97 21.52 -2.91
C VAL A 213 4.06 21.68 -4.12
N VAL A 214 4.53 21.27 -5.29
CA VAL A 214 3.78 21.40 -6.57
C VAL A 214 3.06 20.11 -6.96
N LEU A 215 3.46 18.97 -6.37
CA LEU A 215 2.81 17.69 -6.57
C LEU A 215 2.83 16.88 -5.27
N GLN A 216 1.66 16.35 -4.90
CA GLN A 216 1.54 15.28 -3.92
C GLN A 216 1.07 14.01 -4.62
N CYS A 217 1.81 12.91 -4.46
CA CYS A 217 1.46 11.63 -5.07
C CYS A 217 1.78 10.47 -4.13
N ASN A 218 0.90 9.48 -4.11
CA ASN A 218 1.04 8.26 -3.32
C ASN A 218 1.83 7.14 -4.01
N SER A 219 2.35 7.40 -5.21
CA SER A 219 3.12 6.48 -6.03
C SER A 219 4.51 7.05 -6.22
N GLN A 220 5.54 6.31 -5.79
CA GLN A 220 6.92 6.75 -6.02
C GLN A 220 7.29 6.69 -7.50
N LEU A 221 6.69 5.76 -8.26
CA LEU A 221 6.89 5.66 -9.71
C LEU A 221 6.38 6.92 -10.42
N LEU A 222 5.24 7.48 -9.99
CA LEU A 222 4.74 8.75 -10.51
C LEU A 222 5.56 9.94 -10.04
N LEU A 223 6.05 9.95 -8.79
CA LEU A 223 7.01 10.97 -8.34
C LEU A 223 8.28 10.94 -9.17
N ARG A 224 8.84 9.76 -9.48
CA ARG A 224 9.99 9.60 -10.37
C ARG A 224 9.70 10.15 -11.76
N SER A 225 8.55 9.81 -12.34
CA SER A 225 8.15 10.31 -13.66
C SER A 225 8.05 11.84 -13.68
N ALA A 226 7.45 12.44 -12.65
CA ALA A 226 7.37 13.89 -12.49
C ALA A 226 8.76 14.53 -12.32
N THR A 227 9.64 13.94 -11.50
CA THR A 227 11.02 14.40 -11.36
C THR A 227 11.75 14.36 -12.70
N ARG A 228 11.66 13.24 -13.43
CA ARG A 228 12.29 13.03 -14.73
C ARG A 228 11.76 13.99 -15.81
N SER A 229 10.50 14.41 -15.72
CA SER A 229 9.94 15.45 -16.59
C SER A 229 10.46 16.87 -16.27
N GLY A 230 11.23 17.04 -15.19
CA GLY A 230 11.75 18.33 -14.74
C GLY A 230 10.72 19.19 -14.00
N LEU A 231 9.69 18.59 -13.41
CA LEU A 231 8.66 19.31 -12.64
C LEU A 231 9.20 19.86 -11.31
N GLY A 232 10.17 19.17 -10.69
CA GLY A 232 10.68 19.53 -9.37
C GLY A 232 11.68 18.53 -8.81
N ILE A 233 12.00 18.71 -7.53
CA ILE A 233 12.87 17.82 -6.75
C ILE A 233 12.00 16.75 -6.09
N GLY A 234 12.36 15.47 -6.27
CA GLY A 234 11.67 14.34 -5.65
C GLY A 234 12.57 13.52 -4.72
N LEU A 235 11.99 12.96 -3.67
CA LEU A 235 12.63 11.97 -2.80
C LEU A 235 12.32 10.55 -3.31
N LEU A 236 13.33 9.89 -3.85
CA LEU A 236 13.19 8.61 -4.56
C LEU A 236 14.13 7.56 -3.97
N SER A 237 13.77 6.30 -4.11
CA SER A 237 14.66 5.20 -3.75
C SER A 237 15.86 5.14 -4.69
N ALA A 238 17.06 4.99 -4.12
CA ALA A 238 18.32 5.01 -4.85
C ALA A 238 18.37 3.92 -5.94
N PHE A 239 17.88 2.72 -5.64
CA PHE A 239 17.84 1.61 -6.62
C PHE A 239 17.03 1.94 -7.89
N LEU A 240 16.09 2.87 -7.78
CA LEU A 240 15.20 3.31 -8.85
C LEU A 240 15.82 4.49 -9.62
N ALA A 241 16.42 5.46 -8.91
CA ALA A 241 16.85 6.73 -9.47
C ALA A 241 18.33 6.76 -9.90
N ASP A 242 19.24 6.07 -9.19
CA ASP A 242 20.68 6.08 -9.51
C ASP A 242 21.00 5.46 -10.87
N LYS A 243 20.12 4.59 -11.38
CA LYS A 243 20.25 3.97 -12.71
C LYS A 243 19.71 4.84 -13.84
N ASP A 244 19.10 5.98 -13.53
CA ASP A 244 18.46 6.85 -14.51
C ASP A 244 19.41 8.00 -14.93
N PRO A 245 19.93 8.00 -16.18
CA PRO A 245 20.91 9.00 -16.60
C PRO A 245 20.34 10.42 -16.71
N GLU A 246 19.01 10.59 -16.70
CA GLU A 246 18.38 11.91 -16.72
C GLU A 246 18.25 12.53 -15.32
N LEU A 247 18.45 11.74 -14.26
CA LEU A 247 18.35 12.18 -12.89
C LEU A 247 19.72 12.49 -12.31
N VAL A 248 19.81 13.66 -11.69
CA VAL A 248 20.96 14.12 -10.93
C VAL A 248 20.64 13.99 -9.46
N ARG A 249 21.46 13.22 -8.74
CA ARG A 249 21.36 13.09 -7.29
C ARG A 249 21.85 14.37 -6.62
N LEU A 250 21.03 14.88 -5.70
CA LEU A 250 21.31 16.05 -4.89
C LEU A 250 21.75 15.61 -3.50
N PHE A 251 22.69 16.35 -2.91
CA PHE A 251 23.27 16.07 -1.59
C PHE A 251 23.59 14.59 -1.35
N PRO A 252 24.52 13.98 -2.11
CA PRO A 252 24.84 12.55 -2.00
C PRO A 252 25.23 12.10 -0.58
N GLU A 253 25.66 13.03 0.27
CA GLU A 253 26.01 12.83 1.66
C GLU A 253 24.78 12.69 2.57
N ASN A 254 23.64 13.24 2.17
CA ASN A 254 22.37 13.05 2.85
C ASN A 254 21.79 11.69 2.42
N LYS A 255 21.49 10.86 3.42
CA LYS A 255 20.89 9.55 3.23
C LYS A 255 19.70 9.41 4.16
N ASP A 256 18.55 9.06 3.59
CA ASP A 256 17.37 8.67 4.36
C ASP A 256 17.16 7.16 4.19
N TRP A 257 17.27 6.42 5.29
CA TRP A 257 17.23 4.96 5.30
C TRP A 257 15.83 4.49 5.65
N VAL A 258 15.31 3.54 4.86
CA VAL A 258 13.97 3.02 5.03
C VAL A 258 14.03 1.51 5.16
N ASP A 259 13.65 1.01 6.32
CA ASP A 259 13.50 -0.43 6.51
C ASP A 259 12.27 -0.95 5.76
N ILE A 260 12.46 -2.04 5.02
CA ILE A 260 11.40 -2.76 4.34
C ILE A 260 11.05 -3.99 5.15
N TRP A 261 9.79 -4.11 5.51
CA TRP A 261 9.24 -5.14 6.39
C TRP A 261 8.33 -6.08 5.61
N LEU A 262 8.55 -7.38 5.77
CA LEU A 262 7.57 -8.41 5.50
C LEU A 262 6.68 -8.59 6.73
N VAL A 263 5.38 -8.64 6.49
CA VAL A 263 4.36 -8.79 7.53
C VAL A 263 3.45 -9.94 7.13
N LEU A 264 3.27 -10.91 8.02
CA LEU A 264 2.34 -12.01 7.82
C LEU A 264 1.56 -12.33 9.11
N HIS A 265 0.38 -12.92 8.95
CA HIS A 265 -0.40 -13.48 10.05
C HIS A 265 0.21 -14.82 10.49
N PRO A 266 0.32 -15.10 11.80
CA PRO A 266 0.92 -16.35 12.30
C PRO A 266 0.29 -17.61 11.70
N ASP A 267 -1.04 -17.64 11.57
CA ASP A 267 -1.79 -18.74 10.94
C ASP A 267 -1.29 -19.10 9.53
N LEU A 268 -0.73 -18.16 8.76
CA LEU A 268 -0.28 -18.41 7.39
C LEU A 268 1.20 -18.82 7.30
N GLN A 269 1.97 -18.67 8.39
CA GLN A 269 3.40 -19.00 8.41
C GLN A 269 3.67 -20.47 8.07
N ARG A 270 2.72 -21.35 8.40
CA ARG A 270 2.84 -22.79 8.20
C ARG A 270 2.30 -23.30 6.86
N ALA A 271 1.63 -22.46 6.07
CA ALA A 271 1.16 -22.85 4.74
C ALA A 271 2.36 -22.98 3.78
N ALA A 272 2.50 -24.13 3.10
CA ALA A 272 3.66 -24.41 2.25
C ALA A 272 3.81 -23.40 1.10
N ARG A 273 2.72 -23.06 0.42
CA ARG A 273 2.70 -22.01 -0.63
C ARG A 273 3.17 -20.64 -0.13
N VAL A 274 2.79 -20.25 1.10
CA VAL A 274 3.15 -18.94 1.67
C VAL A 274 4.63 -18.91 1.99
N ARG A 275 5.18 -19.98 2.60
CA ARG A 275 6.62 -20.11 2.82
C ARG A 275 7.43 -20.04 1.53
N ALA A 276 6.97 -20.71 0.47
CA ALA A 276 7.63 -20.66 -0.83
C ALA A 276 7.70 -19.23 -1.39
N VAL A 277 6.59 -18.48 -1.30
CA VAL A 277 6.55 -17.06 -1.68
C VAL A 277 7.48 -16.21 -0.83
N VAL A 278 7.45 -16.37 0.50
CA VAL A 278 8.33 -15.65 1.44
C VAL A 278 9.79 -15.91 1.11
N GLN A 279 10.17 -17.16 0.85
CA GLN A 279 11.54 -17.53 0.50
C GLN A 279 11.98 -16.88 -0.83
N ALA A 280 11.13 -16.90 -1.86
CA ALA A 280 11.43 -16.25 -3.14
C ALA A 280 11.62 -14.73 -2.96
N LEU A 281 10.78 -14.08 -2.14
CA LEU A 281 10.93 -12.67 -1.80
C LEU A 281 12.25 -12.40 -1.08
N GLU A 282 12.59 -13.19 -0.07
CA GLU A 282 13.85 -13.04 0.67
C GLU A 282 15.06 -13.15 -0.26
N THR A 283 15.08 -14.14 -1.17
CA THR A 283 16.13 -14.26 -2.19
C THR A 283 16.20 -13.02 -3.08
N SER A 284 15.07 -12.49 -3.54
CA SER A 284 15.05 -11.30 -4.39
C SER A 284 15.56 -10.04 -3.69
N PHE A 285 15.24 -9.86 -2.40
CA PHE A 285 15.75 -8.72 -1.62
C PHE A 285 17.24 -8.88 -1.32
N SER A 286 17.71 -10.08 -0.95
CA SER A 286 19.13 -10.36 -0.73
C SER A 286 19.97 -10.19 -2.00
N ALA A 287 19.45 -10.48 -3.19
CA ALA A 287 20.19 -10.25 -4.43
C ALA A 287 20.48 -8.75 -4.71
N HIS A 288 19.69 -7.85 -4.13
CA HIS A 288 19.83 -6.40 -4.32
C HIS A 288 20.58 -5.69 -3.17
N TYR A 289 20.56 -6.25 -1.97
CA TYR A 289 21.06 -5.61 -0.74
C TYR A 289 21.86 -6.54 0.18
N GLY A 290 22.13 -7.78 -0.24
CA GLY A 290 22.96 -8.76 0.46
C GLY A 290 24.43 -8.69 0.06
#